data_AF-A0A378YJF9-F1
#
_entry.id   AF-A0A378YJF9-F1
#
_cell.length_a   1.000
_cell.length_b   1.000
_cell.length_c   1.000
_cell.angle_alpha   90.00
_cell.angle_beta   90.00
_cell.angle_gamma   90.00
#
_symmetry.space_group_name_H-M   'P 1'
#
loop_
_entity.id
_entity.type
_entity.pdbx_description
1 polymer ?
#
loop_
_entity_poly.entity_id
_entity_poly.type
_entity_poly.pdbx_seq_one_letter_code
_entity_poly.pdbx_strand_id
1 'polypeptide(L)'
;MSEFNLGAVRFDKDTALSAAAALDTLADNLEAAVRAEAPVLPVAAAGADEVSVQAANTLTAVGASFTTQSDLGIAELRKLAAALRDQVSTFTRVEADSVADFSAISTLG
;
A
#
# COMPACT_ATOMS: atom_id res chain seq x y z
N MET A 1 -44.70 -0.26 -12.93
CA MET A 1 -43.84 0.72 -12.23
C MET A 1 -42.55 0.01 -11.92
N SER A 2 -41.48 0.27 -12.66
CA SER A 2 -40.16 -0.30 -12.38
C SER A 2 -39.58 0.40 -11.15
N GLU A 3 -39.19 -0.37 -10.14
CA GLU A 3 -38.33 0.07 -9.06
C GLU A 3 -37.03 0.61 -9.66
N PHE A 4 -36.74 1.89 -9.38
CA PHE A 4 -35.46 2.49 -9.68
C PHE A 4 -34.47 1.94 -8.64
N ASN A 5 -33.81 0.84 -8.98
CA ASN A 5 -32.70 0.31 -8.19
C ASN A 5 -31.50 1.24 -8.36
N LEU A 6 -31.55 2.40 -7.69
CA LEU A 6 -30.40 3.27 -7.48
C LEU A 6 -29.43 2.44 -6.64
N GLY A 7 -28.47 1.77 -7.28
CA GLY A 7 -27.45 1.00 -6.59
C GLY A 7 -26.78 1.86 -5.52
N ALA A 8 -27.24 1.72 -4.29
CA ALA A 8 -26.72 2.51 -3.18
C ALA A 8 -25.27 2.06 -2.96
N VAL A 9 -24.33 2.94 -3.25
CA VAL A 9 -22.91 2.71 -2.97
C VAL A 9 -22.76 2.73 -1.45
N ARG A 10 -22.67 1.54 -0.85
CA ARG A 10 -22.41 1.38 0.58
C ARG A 10 -20.90 1.35 0.79
N PHE A 11 -20.39 2.33 1.52
CA PHE A 11 -18.99 2.38 1.93
C PHE A 11 -18.83 1.78 3.33
N ASP A 12 -18.04 0.72 3.44
CA ASP A 12 -17.68 0.12 4.73
C ASP A 12 -16.36 0.71 5.22
N LYS A 13 -16.48 1.70 6.12
CA LYS A 13 -15.34 2.42 6.69
C LYS A 13 -14.41 1.50 7.49
N ASP A 14 -14.97 0.56 8.24
CA ASP A 14 -14.21 -0.31 9.13
C ASP A 14 -13.38 -1.29 8.32
N THR A 15 -13.97 -1.88 7.28
CA THR A 15 -13.25 -2.74 6.34
C THR A 15 -12.14 -1.97 5.62
N ALA A 16 -12.41 -0.73 5.17
CA ALA A 16 -11.40 0.12 4.53
C ALA A 16 -10.23 0.47 5.47
N LEU A 17 -10.52 0.87 6.72
CA LEU A 17 -9.47 1.16 7.71
C LEU A 17 -8.66 -0.09 8.08
N SER A 18 -9.32 -1.25 8.20
CA SER A 18 -8.65 -2.53 8.43
C SER A 18 -7.71 -2.89 7.28
N ALA A 19 -8.13 -2.69 6.03
CA ALA A 19 -7.29 -2.92 4.87
C ALA A 19 -6.09 -1.96 4.82
N ALA A 20 -6.27 -0.69 5.18
CA ALA A 20 -5.16 0.27 5.28
C ALA A 20 -4.13 -0.16 6.34
N ALA A 21 -4.58 -0.62 7.50
CA ALA A 21 -3.71 -1.15 8.56
C ALA A 21 -2.96 -2.42 8.13
N ALA A 22 -3.62 -3.30 7.37
CA ALA A 22 -3.00 -4.50 6.82
C ALA A 22 -1.90 -4.17 5.79
N LEU A 23 -2.12 -3.15 4.94
CA LEU A 23 -1.11 -2.67 4.00
C LEU A 23 0.13 -2.11 4.69
N ASP A 24 -0.04 -1.34 5.76
CA ASP A 24 1.10 -0.85 6.56
C ASP A 24 1.84 -1.99 7.26
N THR A 25 1.11 -2.96 7.82
CA THR A 25 1.71 -4.15 8.44
C THR A 25 2.53 -4.95 7.42
N LEU A 26 2.03 -5.09 6.20
CA LEU A 26 2.76 -5.74 5.11
C LEU A 26 4.02 -4.96 4.74
N ALA A 27 3.94 -3.63 4.66
CA ALA A 27 5.08 -2.76 4.38
C ALA A 27 6.16 -2.90 5.45
N ASP A 28 5.79 -2.90 6.73
CA ASP A 28 6.73 -3.02 7.84
C ASP A 28 7.40 -4.40 7.88
N ASN A 29 6.64 -5.47 7.63
CA ASN A 29 7.17 -6.83 7.54
C ASN A 29 8.16 -6.98 6.38
N LEU A 30 7.83 -6.41 5.21
CA LEU A 30 8.72 -6.44 4.06
C LEU A 30 10.00 -5.62 4.31
N GLU A 31 9.88 -4.43 4.90
CA GLU A 31 11.02 -3.60 5.28
C GLU A 31 11.95 -4.32 6.26
N ALA A 32 11.38 -4.99 7.28
CA ALA A 32 12.15 -5.77 8.23
C ALA A 32 12.90 -6.93 7.57
N ALA A 33 12.22 -7.70 6.71
CA ALA A 33 12.82 -8.84 6.02
C ALA A 33 13.95 -8.40 5.08
N VAL A 34 13.72 -7.36 4.28
CA VAL A 34 14.73 -6.86 3.33
C VAL A 34 15.95 -6.32 4.07
N ARG A 35 15.75 -5.58 5.18
CA ARG A 35 16.87 -5.10 6.00
C ARG A 35 17.67 -6.21 6.65
N ALA A 36 17.01 -7.28 7.10
CA ALA A 36 17.68 -8.42 7.73
C ALA A 36 18.58 -9.16 6.73
N GLU A 37 18.13 -9.30 5.48
CA GLU A 37 18.84 -10.08 4.45
C GLU A 37 19.81 -9.24 3.60
N ALA A 38 19.65 -7.92 3.55
CA ALA A 38 20.51 -7.04 2.74
C ALA A 38 22.03 -7.27 2.92
N PRO A 39 22.57 -7.51 4.13
CA PRO A 39 24.01 -7.71 4.32
C PRO A 39 24.57 -8.98 3.65
N VAL A 40 23.74 -9.97 3.35
CA VAL A 40 24.16 -11.26 2.76
C VAL A 40 23.90 -11.36 1.25
N LEU A 41 23.31 -10.32 0.65
CA LEU A 41 23.07 -10.25 -0.79
C LEU A 41 24.33 -10.11 -1.67
N PRO A 42 25.44 -9.49 -1.23
CA PRO A 42 26.68 -9.50 -2.01
C PRO A 42 27.25 -10.91 -2.16
N VAL A 43 27.54 -11.31 -3.39
CA VAL A 43 28.05 -12.65 -3.71
C VAL A 43 29.56 -12.58 -3.98
N ALA A 44 30.33 -13.42 -3.27
CA ALA A 44 31.76 -13.57 -3.53
C ALA A 44 32.00 -14.43 -4.79
N ALA A 45 33.05 -14.11 -5.55
CA ALA A 45 33.47 -14.92 -6.69
C ALA A 45 33.96 -16.30 -6.23
N ALA A 46 33.52 -17.36 -6.93
CA ALA A 46 33.94 -18.73 -6.63
C ALA A 46 35.39 -19.03 -7.05
N GLY A 47 35.97 -18.18 -7.90
CA GLY A 47 37.32 -18.30 -8.46
C GLY A 47 37.81 -16.97 -9.02
N ALA A 48 39.08 -16.95 -9.45
CA ALA A 48 39.74 -15.77 -10.00
C ALA A 48 39.59 -15.63 -11.53
N ASP A 49 38.94 -16.59 -12.19
CA ASP A 49 38.66 -16.50 -13.63
C ASP A 49 37.59 -15.44 -13.92
N GLU A 50 37.63 -14.89 -15.13
CA GLU A 50 36.73 -13.81 -15.55
C GLU A 50 35.25 -14.18 -15.43
N VAL A 51 34.90 -15.45 -15.69
CA VAL A 51 33.51 -15.92 -15.62
C VAL A 51 33.04 -15.94 -14.18
N SER A 52 33.83 -16.47 -13.24
CA SER A 52 33.53 -16.45 -11.80
C SER A 52 33.35 -15.03 -11.26
N VAL A 53 34.24 -14.11 -11.65
CA VAL A 53 34.16 -12.70 -11.23
C VAL A 53 32.91 -12.03 -11.82
N GLN A 54 32.66 -12.22 -13.12
CA GLN A 54 31.51 -11.60 -13.79
C GLN A 54 30.17 -12.16 -13.27
N ALA A 55 30.11 -13.45 -12.95
CA ALA A 55 28.93 -14.06 -12.32
C ALA A 55 28.65 -13.45 -10.94
N ALA A 56 29.67 -13.33 -10.09
CA ALA A 56 29.54 -12.70 -8.77
C ALA A 56 29.10 -11.23 -8.85
N ASN A 57 29.66 -10.46 -9.80
CA ASN A 57 29.25 -9.08 -10.05
C ASN A 57 27.78 -8.99 -10.46
N THR A 58 27.35 -9.88 -11.36
CA THR A 58 25.96 -9.91 -11.85
C THR A 58 24.99 -10.24 -10.72
N LEU A 59 25.29 -11.25 -9.90
CA LEU A 59 24.46 -11.65 -8.77
C LEU A 59 24.39 -10.55 -7.69
N THR A 60 25.51 -9.89 -7.41
CA THR A 60 25.54 -8.74 -6.50
C THR A 60 24.69 -7.59 -7.02
N ALA A 61 24.73 -7.31 -8.32
CA ALA A 61 23.89 -6.29 -8.95
C ALA A 61 22.39 -6.65 -8.91
N VAL A 62 22.05 -7.94 -9.05
CA VAL A 62 20.67 -8.44 -8.84
C VAL A 62 20.24 -8.19 -7.39
N GLY A 63 21.09 -8.50 -6.41
CA GLY A 63 20.82 -8.22 -4.99
C GLY A 63 20.55 -6.73 -4.72
N ALA A 64 21.38 -5.83 -5.26
CA ALA A 64 21.17 -4.38 -5.14
C ALA A 64 19.87 -3.91 -5.82
N SER A 65 19.56 -4.47 -6.99
CA SER A 65 18.31 -4.16 -7.71
C SER A 65 17.08 -4.69 -6.97
N PHE A 66 17.19 -5.83 -6.30
CA PHE A 66 16.14 -6.39 -5.46
C PHE A 66 15.85 -5.45 -4.28
N THR A 67 16.86 -5.04 -3.51
CA THR A 67 16.69 -4.07 -2.40
C THR A 67 16.02 -2.78 -2.88
N THR A 68 16.48 -2.21 -3.99
CA THR A 68 15.91 -0.98 -4.56
C THR A 68 14.44 -1.16 -4.92
N GLN A 69 14.07 -2.28 -5.56
CA GLN A 69 12.68 -2.54 -5.93
C GLN A 69 11.81 -2.83 -4.72
N SER A 70 12.34 -3.49 -3.68
CA SER A 70 11.63 -3.68 -2.42
C SER A 70 11.32 -2.36 -1.73
N ASP A 71 12.28 -1.42 -1.68
CA ASP A 71 12.05 -0.08 -1.09
C ASP A 71 10.93 0.67 -1.83
N LEU A 72 10.90 0.60 -3.17
CA LEU A 72 9.82 1.15 -3.96
C LEU A 72 8.48 0.48 -3.65
N GLY A 73 8.44 -0.85 -3.55
CA GLY A 73 7.24 -1.60 -3.18
C GLY A 73 6.69 -1.23 -1.80
N ILE A 74 7.58 -1.09 -0.80
CA ILE A 74 7.24 -0.63 0.56
C ILE A 74 6.60 0.75 0.50
N ALA A 75 7.18 1.67 -0.28
CA ALA A 75 6.64 3.01 -0.44
C ALA A 75 5.25 3.00 -1.09
N GLU A 76 5.02 2.15 -2.10
CA GLU A 76 3.71 2.01 -2.73
C GLU A 76 2.66 1.42 -1.78
N LEU A 77 2.99 0.42 -0.96
CA LEU A 77 2.07 -0.12 0.05
C LEU A 77 1.60 0.97 1.02
N ARG A 78 2.53 1.82 1.49
CA ARG A 78 2.23 2.95 2.38
C ARG A 78 1.38 4.01 1.68
N LYS A 79 1.62 4.30 0.40
CA LYS A 79 0.78 5.20 -0.39
C LYS A 79 -0.64 4.68 -0.55
N LEU A 80 -0.81 3.38 -0.81
CA LEU A 80 -2.13 2.75 -0.90
C LEU A 80 -2.87 2.81 0.43
N ALA A 81 -2.20 2.54 1.55
CA ALA A 81 -2.78 2.68 2.89
C ALA A 81 -3.24 4.13 3.17
N ALA A 82 -2.41 5.12 2.82
CA ALA A 82 -2.76 6.53 2.95
C ALA A 82 -3.96 6.91 2.07
N ALA A 83 -3.97 6.50 0.80
CA ALA A 83 -5.08 6.75 -0.11
C ALA A 83 -6.41 6.18 0.40
N LEU A 84 -6.37 5.01 1.04
CA LEU A 84 -7.57 4.39 1.60
C LEU A 84 -8.09 5.16 2.83
N ARG A 85 -7.20 5.66 3.69
CA ARG A 85 -7.58 6.56 4.80
C ARG A 85 -8.19 7.86 4.29
N ASP A 86 -7.63 8.45 3.23
CA ASP A 86 -8.15 9.67 2.62
C ASP A 86 -9.55 9.47 2.04
N GLN A 87 -9.81 8.30 1.43
CA GLN A 87 -11.16 7.92 0.97
C GLN A 87 -12.14 7.81 2.14
N VAL A 88 -11.75 7.16 3.25
CA VAL A 88 -12.58 7.06 4.47
C VAL A 88 -12.91 8.45 5.03
N SER A 89 -11.91 9.32 5.13
CA SER A 89 -12.08 10.70 5.60
C SER A 89 -13.03 11.50 4.71
N THR A 90 -12.84 11.39 3.39
CA THR A 90 -13.67 12.07 2.40
C THR A 90 -15.11 11.59 2.45
N PHE A 91 -15.35 10.27 2.51
CA PHE A 91 -16.69 9.73 2.59
C PHE A 91 -17.39 10.15 3.89
N THR A 92 -16.68 10.13 5.02
CA THR A 92 -17.22 10.57 6.31
C THR A 92 -17.64 12.05 6.29
N ARG A 93 -16.86 12.91 5.64
CA ARG A 93 -17.22 14.33 5.46
C ARG A 93 -18.48 14.49 4.61
N VAL A 94 -18.54 13.83 3.47
CA VAL A 94 -19.70 13.89 2.56
C VAL A 94 -20.98 13.41 3.25
N GLU A 95 -20.90 12.34 4.04
CA GLU A 95 -22.02 11.84 4.83
C GLU A 95 -22.48 12.87 5.87
N ALA A 96 -21.56 13.47 6.61
CA ALA A 96 -21.89 14.49 7.61
C ALA A 96 -22.54 15.74 6.99
N ASP A 97 -22.01 16.22 5.86
CA ASP A 97 -22.57 17.36 5.12
C ASP A 97 -23.99 17.05 4.62
N SER A 98 -24.22 15.83 4.11
CA SER A 98 -25.53 15.39 3.64
C SER A 98 -26.56 15.31 4.77
N VAL A 99 -26.16 14.81 5.96
CA VAL A 99 -27.02 14.76 7.15
C VAL A 99 -27.38 16.16 7.64
N ALA A 100 -26.42 17.08 7.63
CA ALA A 100 -26.62 18.47 8.03
C ALA A 100 -27.60 19.20 7.10
N ASP A 101 -27.44 19.04 5.78
CA ASP A 101 -28.31 19.62 4.77
C ASP A 101 -29.76 19.10 4.89
N PHE A 102 -29.92 17.77 5.01
CA PHE A 102 -31.24 17.18 5.20
C PHE A 102 -31.94 17.67 6.48
N SER A 103 -31.18 17.79 7.59
CA SER A 103 -31.71 18.28 8.87
C SER A 103 -32.14 19.76 8.78
N ALA A 104 -31.41 20.57 8.01
CA ALA A 104 -31.76 21.97 7.78
C ALA A 104 -33.04 22.13 6.94
N ILE A 105 -33.22 21.28 5.92
CA ILE A 105 -34.45 21.27 5.10
C ILE A 105 -35.64 20.79 5.94
N SER A 106 -35.48 19.75 6.77
CA SER A 106 -36.57 19.20 7.58
C SER A 106 -37.04 20.10 8.72
N THR A 107 -36.25 21.10 9.10
CA THR A 107 -36.64 22.09 10.14
C THR A 107 -37.34 23.33 9.57
N LEU A 108 -37.36 23.50 8.25
CA LEU A 108 -38.00 24.62 7.54
C LEU A 108 -39.40 24.29 6.97
N GLY A 109 -39.85 23.04 7.08
CA GLY A 109 -41.20 22.58 6.70
C GLY A 109 -42.02 22.13 7.90
#